data_AF-A0A183TWN0-F1
#
_entry.id   AF-A0A183TWN0-F1
#
_cell.length_a   1.000
_cell.length_b   1.000
_cell.length_c   1.000
_cell.angle_alpha   90.00
_cell.angle_beta   90.00
_cell.angle_gamma   90.00
#
_symmetry.space_group_name_H-M   'P 1'
#
loop_
_entity.id
_entity.type
_entity.pdbx_description
1 polymer ?
#
loop_
_entity_poly.entity_id
_entity_poly.type
_entity_poly.pdbx_seq_one_letter_code
_entity_poly.pdbx_strand_id
1 'polypeptide(L)'
;LFSRFVFYKIPRLKSSDNVIIQNGDAFIYFDSNYKQWTLSNVGMVSKDQPIAYTLQQYYDNSNNPEASCLLVFSIMYSDQLPYPHNGTWSSTSGHCKGVTVFSETSGFWLIHSIPKFPRNDTYEYPSNAHRYGQMGICISLPYAALSYIGELMIAIVLYFSKNTA
;
A
#
# COMPACT_ATOMS: atom_id res chain seq x y z
N LEU A 1 -5.39 -10.56 18.13
CA LEU A 1 -6.47 -9.97 17.29
C LEU A 1 -5.85 -9.53 15.97
N PHE A 2 -6.49 -9.83 14.84
CA PHE A 2 -6.06 -9.28 13.55
C PHE A 2 -6.39 -7.79 13.48
N SER A 3 -5.39 -6.97 13.16
CA SER A 3 -5.54 -5.52 13.02
C SER A 3 -6.06 -5.16 11.63
N ARG A 4 -6.83 -4.08 11.53
CA ARG A 4 -7.33 -3.52 10.28
C ARG A 4 -7.33 -2.02 10.35
N PHE A 5 -6.92 -1.36 9.27
CA PHE A 5 -7.10 0.07 9.11
C PHE A 5 -7.64 0.43 7.73
N VAL A 6 -8.31 1.57 7.68
CA VAL A 6 -8.79 2.22 6.46
C VAL A 6 -8.24 3.63 6.44
N PHE A 7 -7.84 4.10 5.28
CA PHE A 7 -7.49 5.50 5.07
C PHE A 7 -8.23 6.07 3.86
N TYR A 8 -8.53 7.35 3.94
CA TYR A 8 -9.03 8.13 2.83
C TYR A 8 -8.15 9.37 2.68
N LYS A 9 -7.37 9.41 1.60
CA LYS A 9 -6.58 10.57 1.21
C LYS A 9 -7.50 11.62 0.60
N ILE A 10 -7.38 12.85 1.10
CA ILE A 10 -8.17 14.01 0.72
C ILE A 10 -7.60 14.60 -0.59
N PRO A 11 -8.44 14.96 -1.59
CA PRO A 11 -7.95 15.62 -2.80
C PRO A 11 -7.23 16.94 -2.49
N ARG A 12 -6.43 17.40 -3.46
CA ARG A 12 -5.77 18.70 -3.36
C ARG A 12 -6.78 19.84 -3.36
N LEU A 13 -6.84 20.62 -2.27
CA LEU A 13 -7.74 21.77 -2.14
C LEU A 13 -6.92 23.06 -1.94
N LYS A 14 -6.60 23.77 -3.02
CA LYS A 14 -5.72 24.96 -2.98
C LYS A 14 -6.20 26.07 -2.04
N SER A 15 -7.50 26.16 -1.78
CA SER A 15 -8.13 27.15 -0.91
C SER A 15 -8.12 26.79 0.58
N SER A 16 -7.58 25.63 0.96
CA SER A 16 -7.49 25.19 2.35
C SER A 16 -6.38 25.93 3.10
N ASP A 17 -6.65 26.36 4.34
CA ASP A 17 -5.66 26.94 5.25
C ASP A 17 -4.71 25.88 5.84
N ASN A 18 -5.10 24.61 5.81
CA ASN A 18 -4.22 23.50 6.17
C ASN A 18 -3.30 23.15 4.98
N VAL A 19 -1.99 23.33 5.15
CA VAL A 19 -0.97 23.11 4.11
C VAL A 19 -0.95 21.66 3.58
N ILE A 20 -1.21 20.68 4.43
CA ILE A 20 -1.21 19.26 4.03
C ILE A 20 -2.42 18.98 3.12
N ILE A 21 -3.59 19.55 3.43
CA ILE A 21 -4.77 19.50 2.56
C ILE A 21 -4.54 20.31 1.28
N GLN A 22 -3.89 21.47 1.39
CA GLN A 22 -3.59 22.35 0.27
C GLN A 22 -2.71 21.67 -0.78
N ASN A 23 -1.76 20.85 -0.33
CA ASN A 23 -0.88 20.06 -1.19
C ASN A 23 -1.56 18.78 -1.72
N GLY A 24 -2.67 18.37 -1.10
CA GLY A 24 -3.33 17.10 -1.38
C GLY A 24 -2.55 15.92 -0.82
N ASP A 25 -1.98 16.06 0.37
CA ASP A 25 -1.28 14.99 1.09
C ASP A 25 -2.07 14.50 2.29
N ALA A 26 -3.08 15.24 2.70
CA ALA A 26 -3.82 14.92 3.92
C ALA A 26 -4.61 13.64 3.73
N PHE A 27 -4.76 12.88 4.81
CA PHE A 27 -5.63 11.72 4.83
C PHE A 27 -6.30 11.61 6.19
N ILE A 28 -7.52 11.07 6.18
CA ILE A 28 -8.19 10.59 7.39
C ILE A 28 -7.92 9.10 7.55
N TYR A 29 -7.89 8.65 8.79
CA TYR A 29 -7.53 7.29 9.17
C TYR A 29 -8.52 6.74 10.18
N PHE A 30 -8.74 5.43 10.14
CA PHE A 30 -9.56 4.67 11.07
C PHE A 30 -8.92 3.30 11.26
N ASP A 31 -8.84 2.79 12.50
CA ASP A 31 -8.41 1.41 12.72
C ASP A 31 -9.18 0.68 13.82
N SER A 32 -8.85 -0.59 14.01
CA SER A 32 -9.50 -1.46 14.99
C SER A 32 -9.31 -1.02 16.45
N ASN A 33 -8.26 -0.26 16.75
CA ASN A 33 -7.95 0.27 18.08
C ASN A 33 -8.64 1.62 18.30
N TYR A 34 -8.47 2.54 17.34
CA TYR A 34 -8.99 3.89 17.30
C TYR A 34 -10.14 3.94 16.29
N LYS A 35 -11.33 3.55 16.78
CA LYS A 35 -12.57 3.41 16.00
C LYS A 35 -13.23 4.77 15.69
N GLN A 36 -12.44 5.77 15.34
CA GLN A 36 -12.88 7.12 15.03
C GLN A 36 -12.07 7.65 13.85
N TRP A 37 -12.76 8.30 12.92
CA TRP A 37 -12.09 8.99 11.82
C TRP A 37 -11.29 10.16 12.35
N THR A 38 -9.99 10.10 12.14
CA THR A 38 -9.06 11.13 12.61
C THR A 38 -8.27 11.67 11.42
N LEU A 39 -8.18 12.99 11.29
CA LEU A 39 -7.27 13.64 10.35
C LEU A 39 -5.84 13.41 10.81
N SER A 40 -5.00 12.83 9.94
CA SER A 40 -3.59 12.63 10.24
C SER A 40 -2.85 13.96 10.40
N ASN A 41 -1.98 14.04 11.39
CA ASN A 41 -1.10 15.20 11.62
C ASN A 41 0.03 15.30 10.58
N VAL A 42 0.28 14.22 9.83
CA VAL A 42 1.27 14.17 8.74
C VAL A 42 0.62 13.75 7.43
N GLY A 43 1.20 14.16 6.30
CA GLY A 43 0.70 13.80 4.98
C GLY A 43 1.18 12.44 4.47
N MET A 44 0.60 11.97 3.36
CA MET A 44 0.97 10.73 2.67
C MET A 44 2.44 10.69 2.23
N VAL A 45 3.08 11.85 2.03
CA VAL A 45 4.52 11.95 1.71
C VAL A 45 5.44 11.58 2.87
N SER A 46 4.95 11.65 4.12
CA SER A 46 5.71 11.29 5.30
C SER A 46 5.93 9.79 5.38
N LYS A 47 7.10 9.39 5.89
CA LYS A 47 7.39 8.00 6.28
C LYS A 47 6.91 7.68 7.71
N ASP A 48 6.52 8.70 8.48
CA ASP A 48 6.10 8.57 9.87
C ASP A 48 4.59 8.41 10.01
N GLN A 49 4.02 7.41 9.32
CA GLN A 49 2.58 7.17 9.30
C GLN A 49 2.22 5.71 8.99
N PRO A 50 0.99 5.25 9.31
CA PRO A 50 0.64 3.83 9.30
C PRO A 50 0.85 3.08 7.98
N ILE A 51 0.59 3.72 6.83
CA ILE A 51 0.81 3.13 5.50
C ILE A 51 2.31 2.92 5.25
N ALA A 52 3.14 3.92 5.56
CA ALA A 52 4.59 3.80 5.42
C ALA A 52 5.17 2.75 6.36
N TYR A 53 4.78 2.74 7.64
CA TYR A 53 5.20 1.70 8.59
C TYR A 53 4.76 0.29 8.17
N THR A 54 3.59 0.16 7.55
CA THR A 54 3.13 -1.12 7.00
C THR A 54 4.03 -1.59 5.85
N LEU A 55 4.34 -0.71 4.89
CA LEU A 55 5.20 -1.05 3.76
C LEU A 55 6.67 -1.23 4.18
N GLN A 56 7.11 -0.56 5.25
CA GLN A 56 8.46 -0.70 5.79
C GLN A 56 8.77 -2.13 6.22
N GLN A 57 7.77 -2.89 6.70
CA GLN A 57 7.93 -4.31 7.00
C GLN A 57 8.41 -5.10 5.78
N TYR A 58 8.02 -4.72 4.56
CA TYR A 58 8.57 -5.34 3.36
C TYR A 58 9.98 -4.85 3.05
N TYR A 59 10.23 -3.52 3.09
CA TYR A 59 11.52 -2.95 2.72
C TYR A 59 12.66 -3.39 3.65
N ASP A 60 12.41 -3.52 4.95
CA ASP A 60 13.40 -3.98 5.93
C ASP A 60 13.82 -5.42 5.65
N ASN A 61 12.86 -6.27 5.27
CA ASN A 61 13.13 -7.66 4.96
C ASN A 61 13.73 -7.84 3.56
N SER A 62 13.37 -7.01 2.58
CA SER A 62 13.92 -7.10 1.22
C SER A 62 15.40 -6.69 1.15
N ASN A 63 15.83 -5.80 2.04
CA ASN A 63 17.19 -5.25 2.06
C ASN A 63 18.14 -5.98 3.02
N ASN A 64 17.64 -6.93 3.81
CA ASN A 64 18.43 -7.73 4.75
C ASN A 64 18.37 -9.23 4.38
N PRO A 65 19.48 -9.85 3.96
CA PRO A 65 19.52 -11.27 3.59
C PRO A 65 19.04 -12.23 4.68
N GLU A 66 19.31 -11.94 5.96
CA GLU A 66 18.91 -12.81 7.08
C GLU A 66 17.41 -12.67 7.40
N ALA A 67 16.88 -11.45 7.29
CA ALA A 67 15.45 -11.19 7.50
C ALA A 67 14.59 -11.62 6.29
N SER A 68 15.16 -11.59 5.08
CA SER A 68 14.54 -12.09 3.84
C SER A 68 14.06 -13.53 3.94
N CYS A 69 14.67 -14.37 4.79
CA CYS A 69 14.21 -15.74 5.05
C CYS A 69 12.90 -15.82 5.84
N LEU A 70 12.49 -14.76 6.56
CA LEU A 70 11.25 -14.73 7.34
C LEU A 70 10.02 -14.37 6.51
N LEU A 71 10.22 -13.67 5.39
CA LEU A 71 9.19 -13.49 4.39
C LEU A 71 9.20 -14.70 3.45
N VAL A 72 8.03 -15.31 3.27
CA VAL A 72 7.85 -16.42 2.32
C VAL A 72 7.16 -15.98 1.05
N PHE A 73 6.41 -14.87 1.10
CA PHE A 73 5.67 -14.38 -0.05
C PHE A 73 5.50 -12.86 0.00
N SER A 74 5.80 -12.21 -1.13
CA SER A 74 5.44 -10.81 -1.33
C SER A 74 5.06 -10.54 -2.79
N ILE A 75 3.95 -9.84 -2.99
CA ILE A 75 3.48 -9.39 -4.29
C ILE A 75 3.10 -7.93 -4.22
N MET A 76 3.44 -7.19 -5.27
CA MET A 76 2.84 -5.89 -5.55
C MET A 76 2.23 -5.91 -6.95
N TYR A 77 1.01 -5.38 -7.04
CA TYR A 77 0.21 -5.40 -8.24
C TYR A 77 -0.43 -4.04 -8.50
N SER A 78 -0.50 -3.66 -9.77
CA SER A 78 -1.09 -2.38 -10.20
C SER A 78 -1.24 -2.37 -11.71
N ASP A 79 -2.41 -1.96 -12.21
CA ASP A 79 -2.65 -1.63 -13.62
C ASP A 79 -1.86 -0.39 -14.09
N GLN A 80 -1.24 0.36 -13.18
CA GLN A 80 -0.38 1.51 -13.46
C GLN A 80 0.89 1.44 -12.60
N LEU A 81 2.01 1.04 -13.23
CA LEU A 81 3.21 0.65 -12.51
C LEU A 81 3.94 1.84 -11.85
N PRO A 82 4.62 1.63 -10.71
CA PRO A 82 5.51 2.62 -10.10
C PRO A 82 6.82 2.78 -10.90
N TYR A 83 7.70 3.70 -10.47
CA TYR A 83 9.08 3.73 -10.95
C TYR A 83 9.78 2.37 -10.73
N PRO A 84 10.68 1.93 -11.63
CA PRO A 84 11.15 2.61 -12.86
C PRO A 84 10.22 2.47 -14.07
N HIS A 85 9.13 1.71 -13.95
CA HIS A 85 8.21 1.42 -15.05
C HIS A 85 6.98 2.33 -15.06
N ASN A 86 7.12 3.58 -14.63
CA ASN A 86 6.02 4.53 -14.44
C ASN A 86 5.30 4.97 -15.74
N GLY A 87 5.77 4.53 -16.91
CA GLY A 87 5.09 4.65 -18.20
C GLY A 87 4.24 3.44 -18.59
N THR A 88 4.37 2.31 -17.88
CA THR A 88 3.67 1.06 -18.18
C THR A 88 2.32 1.02 -17.48
N TRP A 89 1.28 0.69 -18.24
CA TRP A 89 -0.07 0.49 -17.74
C TRP A 89 -0.81 -0.55 -18.59
N SER A 90 -1.88 -1.12 -18.05
CA SER A 90 -2.75 -2.06 -18.76
C SER A 90 -4.15 -1.51 -18.93
N SER A 91 -4.71 -1.64 -20.14
CA SER A 91 -6.10 -1.34 -20.45
C SER A 91 -7.03 -2.56 -20.34
N THR A 92 -6.47 -3.77 -20.24
CA THR A 92 -7.20 -5.04 -20.34
C THR A 92 -7.20 -5.84 -19.05
N SER A 93 -6.27 -5.57 -18.14
CA SER A 93 -6.18 -6.22 -16.83
C SER A 93 -7.09 -5.54 -15.81
N GLY A 94 -7.32 -6.21 -14.67
CA GLY A 94 -8.09 -5.64 -13.57
C GLY A 94 -7.52 -4.29 -13.11
N HIS A 95 -8.38 -3.29 -12.97
CA HIS A 95 -8.04 -1.95 -12.46
C HIS A 95 -7.88 -1.98 -10.94
N CYS A 96 -6.90 -2.77 -10.48
CA CYS A 96 -6.70 -3.19 -9.10
C CYS A 96 -5.27 -2.87 -8.70
N LYS A 97 -5.06 -2.40 -7.47
CA LYS A 97 -3.73 -2.07 -6.96
C LYS A 97 -3.61 -2.53 -5.51
N GLY A 98 -2.42 -2.97 -5.13
CA GLY A 98 -2.19 -3.43 -3.77
C GLY A 98 -0.88 -4.16 -3.55
N VAL A 99 -0.71 -4.55 -2.29
CA VAL A 99 0.48 -5.17 -1.75
C VAL A 99 0.09 -6.28 -0.81
N THR A 100 0.70 -7.44 -0.98
CA THR A 100 0.50 -8.62 -0.16
C THR A 100 1.86 -9.06 0.34
N VAL A 101 2.05 -9.18 1.66
CA VAL A 101 3.33 -9.57 2.27
C VAL A 101 3.06 -10.54 3.40
N PHE A 102 3.70 -11.71 3.38
CA PHE A 102 3.46 -12.81 4.30
C PHE A 102 4.77 -13.44 4.80
N SER A 103 4.78 -13.72 6.09
CA SER A 103 5.66 -14.70 6.75
C SER A 103 4.99 -16.08 6.79
N GLU A 104 5.68 -17.09 7.34
CA GLU A 104 5.12 -18.44 7.53
C GLU A 104 3.86 -18.49 8.42
N THR A 105 3.61 -17.44 9.23
CA THR A 105 2.50 -17.45 10.20
C THR A 105 1.37 -16.49 9.83
N SER A 106 1.72 -15.32 9.32
CA SER A 106 0.77 -14.24 9.05
C SER A 106 1.36 -13.21 8.10
N GLY A 107 0.49 -12.32 7.63
CA GLY A 107 0.86 -11.24 6.74
C GLY A 107 -0.15 -10.11 6.74
N PHE A 108 0.00 -9.21 5.79
CA PHE A 108 -0.98 -8.18 5.51
C PHE A 108 -1.35 -8.16 4.03
N TRP A 109 -2.56 -7.67 3.77
CA TRP A 109 -3.01 -7.30 2.43
C TRP A 109 -3.47 -5.84 2.45
N LEU A 110 -2.76 -5.00 1.70
CA LEU A 110 -3.07 -3.60 1.48
C LEU A 110 -3.70 -3.46 0.10
N ILE A 111 -4.97 -3.04 0.06
CA ILE A 111 -5.71 -2.77 -1.17
C ILE A 111 -5.90 -1.25 -1.26
N HIS A 112 -5.59 -0.65 -2.41
CA HIS A 112 -5.72 0.81 -2.55
C HIS A 112 -6.06 1.22 -4.00
N SER A 113 -6.41 2.49 -4.16
CA SER A 113 -6.66 3.10 -5.47
C SER A 113 -5.49 3.94 -6.01
N ILE A 114 -4.43 4.15 -5.20
CA ILE A 114 -3.30 5.03 -5.51
C ILE A 114 -2.52 4.54 -6.75
N PRO A 115 -2.47 5.30 -7.85
CA PRO A 115 -1.74 4.92 -9.05
C PRO A 115 -0.22 5.05 -8.87
N LYS A 116 0.55 4.17 -9.54
CA LYS A 116 2.03 4.20 -9.50
C LYS A 116 2.61 4.03 -8.08
N PHE A 117 1.95 3.25 -7.24
CA PHE A 117 2.30 3.04 -5.83
C PHE A 117 2.09 1.58 -5.43
N PRO A 118 2.88 1.06 -4.47
CA PRO A 118 4.16 1.63 -4.00
C PRO A 118 5.34 1.23 -4.89
N ARG A 119 6.52 1.81 -4.69
CA ARG A 119 7.73 1.24 -5.29
C ARG A 119 8.15 -0.02 -4.52
N ASN A 120 8.90 -0.90 -5.18
CA ASN A 120 9.38 -2.15 -4.59
C ASN A 120 10.73 -2.00 -3.85
N ASP A 121 11.34 -0.82 -3.85
CA ASP A 121 12.66 -0.55 -3.27
C ASP A 121 12.61 0.45 -2.09
N THR A 122 11.64 1.36 -2.07
CA THR A 122 11.50 2.38 -1.03
C THR A 122 10.09 2.94 -0.95
N TYR A 123 9.73 3.48 0.22
CA TYR A 123 8.51 4.26 0.35
C TYR A 123 8.66 5.61 -0.37
N GLU A 124 7.84 5.81 -1.39
CA GLU A 124 7.70 7.07 -2.12
C GLU A 124 6.23 7.28 -2.49
N TYR A 125 5.65 8.39 -2.06
CA TYR A 125 4.31 8.77 -2.48
C TYR A 125 4.36 9.44 -3.86
N PRO A 126 3.63 8.94 -4.87
CA PRO A 126 3.87 9.35 -6.25
C PRO A 126 3.22 10.70 -6.56
N SER A 127 3.94 11.53 -7.32
CA SER A 127 3.54 12.92 -7.61
C SER A 127 2.21 13.07 -8.36
N ASN A 128 1.76 12.05 -9.09
CA ASN A 128 0.44 12.07 -9.74
C ASN A 128 -0.72 11.81 -8.77
N ALA A 129 -0.45 11.25 -7.59
CA ALA A 129 -1.50 10.90 -6.63
C ALA A 129 -2.01 12.10 -5.81
N HIS A 130 -1.34 13.26 -5.81
CA HIS A 130 -1.77 14.45 -5.04
C HIS A 130 -3.15 14.99 -5.45
N ARG A 131 -3.51 14.90 -6.73
CA ARG A 131 -4.67 15.61 -7.29
C ARG A 131 -6.03 15.12 -6.78
N TYR A 132 -6.22 13.81 -6.73
CA TYR A 132 -7.53 13.20 -6.47
C TYR A 132 -7.59 12.52 -5.11
N GLY A 133 -8.81 12.38 -4.59
CA GLY A 133 -9.06 11.54 -3.43
C GLY A 133 -8.67 10.09 -3.72
N GLN A 134 -8.15 9.39 -2.72
CA GLN A 134 -7.76 7.99 -2.83
C GLN A 134 -8.19 7.28 -1.56
N MET A 135 -8.45 5.98 -1.63
CA MET A 135 -8.71 5.18 -0.44
C MET A 135 -7.87 3.92 -0.44
N GLY A 136 -7.73 3.35 0.75
CA GLY A 136 -7.21 2.01 0.90
C GLY A 136 -7.62 1.39 2.22
N ILE A 137 -7.52 0.07 2.24
CA ILE A 137 -7.77 -0.77 3.40
C ILE A 137 -6.57 -1.70 3.56
N CYS A 138 -6.12 -1.88 4.79
CA CYS A 138 -5.11 -2.86 5.14
C CYS A 138 -5.68 -3.84 6.17
N ILE A 139 -5.45 -5.13 5.94
CA ILE A 139 -5.96 -6.22 6.76
C ILE A 139 -4.81 -7.14 7.10
N SER A 140 -4.57 -7.37 8.40
CA SER A 140 -3.71 -8.47 8.84
C SER A 140 -4.45 -9.80 8.70
N LEU A 141 -3.78 -10.80 8.17
CA LEU A 141 -4.38 -12.10 7.83
C LEU A 141 -3.48 -13.25 8.29
N PRO A 142 -4.05 -14.41 8.69
CA PRO A 142 -3.29 -15.62 8.92
C PRO A 142 -2.73 -16.15 7.60
N TYR A 143 -1.61 -16.90 7.65
CA TYR A 143 -0.99 -17.49 6.46
C TYR A 143 -1.97 -18.31 5.59
N ALA A 144 -2.94 -18.99 6.21
CA ALA A 144 -3.99 -19.74 5.50
C ALA A 144 -4.83 -18.90 4.53
N ALA A 145 -4.86 -17.57 4.67
CA ALA A 145 -5.56 -16.69 3.72
C ALA A 145 -4.80 -16.51 2.39
N LEU A 146 -3.50 -16.84 2.35
CA LEU A 146 -2.64 -16.59 1.20
C LEU A 146 -3.11 -17.34 -0.06
N SER A 147 -3.62 -18.56 0.08
CA SER A 147 -4.13 -19.34 -1.06
C SER A 147 -5.28 -18.62 -1.76
N TYR A 148 -6.25 -18.08 -1.01
CA TYR A 148 -7.37 -17.32 -1.56
C TYR A 148 -6.93 -16.02 -2.23
N ILE A 149 -5.91 -15.34 -1.67
CA ILE A 149 -5.34 -14.15 -2.30
C ILE A 149 -4.65 -14.53 -3.61
N GLY A 150 -3.92 -15.64 -3.65
CA GLY A 150 -3.24 -16.13 -4.85
C GLY A 150 -4.18 -16.38 -6.03
N GLU A 151 -5.36 -16.97 -5.78
CA GLU A 151 -6.39 -17.19 -6.82
C GLU A 151 -6.91 -15.88 -7.43
N LEU A 152 -7.06 -14.82 -6.62
CA LEU A 152 -7.50 -13.50 -7.10
C LEU A 152 -6.49 -12.86 -8.07
N MET A 153 -5.20 -13.18 -7.94
CA MET A 153 -4.13 -12.53 -8.71
C MET A 153 -4.08 -12.94 -10.19
N ILE A 154 -4.83 -13.95 -10.62
CA ILE A 154 -4.83 -14.46 -12.01
C ILE A 154 -5.23 -13.37 -13.03
N ALA A 155 -6.04 -12.38 -12.63
CA ALA A 155 -6.57 -11.34 -13.52
C ALA A 155 -5.90 -9.96 -13.37
N ILE A 156 -4.79 -9.86 -12.64
CA ILE A 156 -4.19 -8.57 -12.25
C ILE A 156 -2.77 -8.42 -12.84
N VAL A 157 -2.37 -7.18 -13.16
CA VAL A 157 -0.98 -6.89 -13.55
C VAL A 157 -0.07 -6.96 -12.33
N LEU A 158 0.80 -7.95 -12.32
CA LEU A 158 1.91 -8.05 -11.37
C LEU A 158 3.10 -7.27 -11.90
N TYR A 159 3.70 -6.44 -11.06
CA TYR A 159 4.98 -5.78 -11.39
C TYR A 159 6.11 -6.19 -10.45
N PHE A 160 5.77 -6.82 -9.33
CA PHE A 160 6.75 -7.43 -8.44
C PHE A 160 6.15 -8.67 -7.78
N SER A 161 6.91 -9.75 -7.77
CA SER A 161 6.62 -10.97 -7.03
C SER A 161 7.92 -11.57 -6.53
N LYS A 162 7.94 -11.96 -5.26
CA LYS A 162 9.02 -12.73 -4.64
C LYS A 162 8.38 -13.85 -3.83
N ASN A 163 8.78 -15.07 -4.15
CA ASN A 163 8.43 -16.29 -3.42
C ASN A 163 9.75 -16.96 -3.01
N THR A 164 9.87 -17.30 -1.74
CA THR A 164 11.10 -17.84 -1.12
C THR A 164 10.89 -19.25 -0.55
N ALA A 165 9.80 -19.92 -0.94
CA ALA A 165 9.57 -21.34 -0.68
C ALA A 165 10.55 -22.26 -1.42
#